data_AF-A0A7V4S3F9-F1
#
_entry.id   AF-A0A7V4S3F9-F1
#
_cell.length_a   1.000
_cell.length_b   1.000
_cell.length_c   1.000
_cell.angle_alpha   90.00
_cell.angle_beta   90.00
_cell.angle_gamma   90.00
#
_symmetry.space_group_name_H-M   'P 1'
#
loop_
_entity.id
_entity.type
_entity.pdbx_description
1 polymer ?
#
loop_
_entity_poly.entity_id
_entity_poly.type
_entity_poly.pdbx_seq_one_letter_code
_entity_poly.pdbx_strand_id
1 'polypeptide(L)'
;MKNQKLAYLIACGCALQITESLFPHPVPGLRLGLANLIVLIVLNLYGIKDAVIVSVLRPLLSSFYLGTFLTPSFFLSFFSSVFSCLVMCFVFLMTKTIFSNIGLSIIGAITHNFSQLFFAYILFIRHTGIFVFLPVL
;
A
#
# COMPACT_ATOMS: atom_id res chain seq x y z
N MET A 1 25.31 -7.51 1.08
CA MET A 1 24.62 -7.29 -0.21
C MET A 1 23.09 -7.29 -0.12
N LYS A 2 22.44 -8.16 0.68
CA LYS A 2 20.97 -8.21 0.82
C LYS A 2 20.37 -6.86 1.25
N ASN A 3 20.95 -6.21 2.26
CA ASN A 3 20.42 -4.94 2.81
C ASN A 3 20.47 -3.78 1.79
N GLN A 4 21.48 -3.74 0.92
CA GLN A 4 21.60 -2.70 -0.11
C GLN A 4 20.50 -2.82 -1.18
N LYS A 5 20.19 -4.05 -1.61
CA LYS A 5 19.10 -4.28 -2.57
C LYS A 5 17.74 -3.92 -1.98
N LEU A 6 17.55 -4.22 -0.69
CA LEU A 6 16.32 -3.89 0.02
C LEU A 6 16.15 -2.37 0.18
N ALA A 7 17.22 -1.64 0.51
CA ALA A 7 17.20 -0.18 0.54
C ALA A 7 16.83 0.43 -0.82
N TYR A 8 17.35 -0.14 -1.92
CA TYR A 8 17.00 0.30 -3.27
C TYR A 8 15.51 0.08 -3.60
N LEU A 9 14.96 -1.09 -3.23
CA LEU A 9 13.53 -1.39 -3.40
C LEU A 9 12.64 -0.46 -2.57
N ILE A 10 13.05 -0.12 -1.35
CA ILE A 10 12.35 0.89 -0.54
C ILE A 10 12.38 2.25 -1.24
N ALA A 11 13.54 2.68 -1.73
CA ALA A 11 13.69 3.95 -2.43
C ALA A 11 12.80 4.02 -3.69
N CYS A 12 12.80 2.95 -4.51
CA CYS A 12 11.88 2.83 -5.65
C CYS A 12 10.41 2.86 -5.21
N GLY A 13 10.08 2.20 -4.09
CA GLY A 13 8.78 2.26 -3.44
C GLY A 13 8.33 3.67 -3.11
N CYS A 14 9.21 4.43 -2.48
CA CYS A 14 8.94 5.80 -2.10
C CYS A 14 8.76 6.67 -3.35
N ALA A 15 9.66 6.54 -4.33
CA ALA A 15 9.59 7.29 -5.57
C ALA A 15 8.26 7.05 -6.31
N LEU A 16 7.85 5.78 -6.46
CA LEU A 16 6.58 5.44 -7.12
C LEU A 16 5.37 6.00 -6.36
N GLN A 17 5.36 5.93 -5.03
CA GLN A 17 4.28 6.54 -4.24
C GLN A 17 4.25 8.06 -4.38
N ILE A 18 5.40 8.73 -4.42
CA ILE A 18 5.49 10.18 -4.58
C ILE A 18 5.01 10.57 -5.98
N THR A 19 5.48 9.88 -7.02
CA THR A 19 5.01 10.11 -8.41
C THR A 19 3.51 9.90 -8.55
N GLU A 20 2.98 8.85 -7.92
CA GLU A 20 1.54 8.60 -7.86
C GLU A 20 0.83 9.76 -7.15
N SER A 21 1.33 10.25 -6.02
CA SER A 21 0.71 11.38 -5.32
C SER A 21 0.73 12.70 -6.09
N LEU A 22 1.65 12.86 -7.05
CA LEU A 22 1.73 14.03 -7.92
C LEU A 22 0.75 13.93 -9.10
N PHE A 23 0.22 12.74 -9.40
CA PHE A 23 -0.80 12.58 -10.42
C PHE A 23 -2.12 13.18 -9.91
N PRO A 24 -2.72 14.15 -10.62
CA PRO A 24 -4.02 14.68 -10.26
C PRO A 24 -5.06 13.59 -10.52
N HIS A 25 -5.55 12.97 -9.45
CA HIS A 25 -6.58 11.94 -9.55
C HIS A 25 -7.96 12.61 -9.59
N PRO A 26 -8.87 12.17 -10.48
CA PRO A 26 -10.23 12.69 -10.55
C PRO A 26 -11.04 12.42 -9.27
N VAL A 27 -10.59 11.44 -8.47
CA VAL A 27 -11.19 11.06 -7.20
C VAL A 27 -10.20 11.31 -6.06
N PRO A 28 -10.55 12.13 -5.05
CA PRO A 28 -9.71 12.32 -3.89
C PRO A 28 -9.52 10.99 -3.15
N GLY A 29 -8.28 10.50 -3.10
CA GLY A 29 -7.94 9.24 -2.45
C GLY A 29 -7.86 8.02 -3.36
N LEU A 30 -8.18 8.11 -4.66
CA LEU A 30 -7.93 6.99 -5.55
C LEU A 30 -6.40 6.85 -5.75
N ARG A 31 -5.86 5.69 -5.36
CA ARG A 31 -4.47 5.33 -5.61
C ARG A 31 -4.47 4.08 -6.49
N LEU A 32 -3.76 4.15 -7.61
CA LEU A 32 -3.53 3.06 -8.55
C LEU A 32 -2.89 1.83 -7.89
N GLY A 33 -2.31 1.99 -6.70
CA GLY A 33 -1.74 0.87 -5.94
C GLY A 33 -0.40 0.41 -6.51
N LEU A 34 0.23 1.22 -7.37
CA LEU A 34 1.56 0.98 -7.95
C LEU A 34 2.58 0.66 -6.88
N ALA A 35 2.49 1.36 -5.76
CA ALA A 35 3.43 1.19 -4.69
C ALA A 35 3.21 -0.12 -3.89
N ASN A 36 2.04 -0.76 -4.00
CA ASN A 36 1.76 -2.09 -3.44
C ASN A 36 2.38 -3.22 -4.27
N LEU A 37 2.59 -2.99 -5.58
CA LEU A 37 3.29 -3.91 -6.47
C LEU A 37 4.72 -4.19 -5.96
N ILE A 38 5.40 -3.18 -5.41
CA ILE A 38 6.75 -3.32 -4.84
C ILE A 38 6.73 -4.18 -3.58
N VAL A 39 5.70 -4.05 -2.74
CA VAL A 39 5.53 -4.91 -1.57
C VAL A 39 5.40 -6.37 -2.00
N LEU A 40 4.67 -6.66 -3.08
CA LEU A 40 4.57 -7.99 -3.66
C LEU A 40 5.92 -8.49 -4.21
N ILE A 41 6.65 -7.65 -4.96
CA ILE A 41 7.98 -8.01 -5.46
C ILE A 41 8.92 -8.37 -4.31
N VAL A 42 8.92 -7.56 -3.25
CA VAL A 42 9.75 -7.81 -2.06
C VAL A 42 9.30 -9.08 -1.34
N LEU A 43 7.99 -9.31 -1.21
CA LEU A 43 7.43 -10.51 -0.62
C LEU A 43 7.89 -11.77 -1.35
N ASN A 44 7.92 -11.74 -2.69
CA ASN A 44 8.33 -12.88 -3.50
C ASN A 44 9.86 -13.11 -3.49
N LEU A 45 10.65 -12.04 -3.56
CA LEU A 45 12.12 -12.14 -3.66
C LEU A 45 12.83 -12.30 -2.31
N TYR A 46 12.34 -11.65 -1.26
CA TYR A 46 13.03 -11.52 0.02
C TYR A 46 12.23 -12.09 1.20
N GLY A 47 10.92 -12.32 1.01
CA GLY A 47 10.03 -12.93 1.99
C GLY A 47 9.26 -11.94 2.84
N ILE A 48 8.48 -12.49 3.77
CA ILE A 48 7.47 -11.76 4.58
C ILE A 48 8.07 -10.67 5.45
N LYS A 49 9.18 -10.98 6.15
CA LYS A 49 9.83 -10.02 7.05
C LYS A 49 10.24 -8.75 6.31
N ASP A 50 10.84 -8.94 5.15
CA ASP A 50 11.34 -7.86 4.31
C ASP A 50 10.18 -7.08 3.67
N ALA A 51 9.10 -7.74 3.25
CA ALA A 51 7.90 -7.07 2.73
C ALA A 51 7.22 -6.16 3.76
N VAL A 52 7.10 -6.62 5.01
CA VAL A 52 6.53 -5.83 6.10
C VAL A 52 7.37 -4.59 6.37
N ILE A 53 8.70 -4.74 6.42
CA ILE A 53 9.64 -3.61 6.57
C ILE A 53 9.41 -2.57 5.46
N VAL A 54 9.32 -2.99 4.20
CA VAL A 54 9.07 -2.07 3.07
C VAL A 54 7.69 -1.41 3.17
N SER A 55 6.64 -2.16 3.53
CA SER A 55 5.27 -1.62 3.65
C SER A 55 5.12 -0.56 4.75
N VAL A 56 5.98 -0.59 5.77
CA VAL A 56 6.01 0.35 6.91
C VAL A 56 6.91 1.55 6.61
N LEU A 57 8.15 1.31 6.16
CA LEU A 57 9.10 2.39 5.89
C LEU A 57 8.70 3.26 4.70
N ARG A 58 8.11 2.67 3.66
CA ARG A 58 7.80 3.40 2.42
C ARG A 58 6.75 4.52 2.64
N PRO A 59 5.60 4.29 3.30
CA PRO A 59 4.67 5.36 3.65
C PRO A 59 5.27 6.39 4.63
N LEU A 60 6.12 5.95 5.57
CA LEU A 60 6.80 6.85 6.51
C LEU A 60 7.73 7.84 5.76
N LEU A 61 8.63 7.31 4.93
CA LEU A 61 9.60 8.12 4.19
C LEU A 61 8.91 9.04 3.15
N SER A 62 7.92 8.52 2.43
CA SER A 62 7.18 9.32 1.44
C SER A 62 6.38 10.46 2.08
N SER A 63 5.72 10.22 3.22
CA SER A 63 4.99 11.28 3.94
C SER A 63 5.91 12.36 4.51
N PHE A 64 7.10 11.96 4.97
CA PHE A 64 8.13 12.89 5.42
C PHE A 64 8.61 13.78 4.26
N TYR A 65 8.83 13.18 3.08
CA TYR A 65 9.27 13.90 1.88
C TYR A 65 8.21 14.86 1.33
N LEU A 66 6.93 14.44 1.37
CA LEU A 66 5.79 15.26 0.94
C LEU A 66 5.40 16.33 1.97
N GLY A 67 6.03 16.36 3.15
CA GLY A 67 5.62 17.25 4.25
C GLY A 67 4.23 16.94 4.81
N THR A 68 3.67 15.77 4.51
CA THR A 68 2.36 15.29 4.97
C THR A 68 2.51 14.35 6.17
N PHE A 69 3.57 14.52 6.95
CA PHE A 69 3.77 13.75 8.16
C PHE A 69 2.69 14.13 9.20
N LEU A 70 2.08 13.13 9.84
CA LEU A 70 0.97 13.27 10.80
C LEU A 70 -0.34 13.88 10.26
N THR A 71 -0.49 14.04 8.94
CA THR A 71 -1.77 14.45 8.35
C THR A 71 -2.71 13.25 8.12
N PRO A 72 -4.00 13.49 7.83
CA PRO A 72 -4.98 12.44 7.54
C PRO A 72 -4.48 11.43 6.50
N SER A 73 -3.88 11.94 5.44
CA SER A 73 -3.33 11.18 4.32
C SER A 73 -2.21 10.23 4.71
N PHE A 74 -1.43 10.57 5.75
CA PHE A 74 -0.38 9.70 6.29
C PHE A 74 -0.99 8.49 6.98
N PHE A 75 -1.90 8.70 7.92
CA PHE A 75 -2.57 7.61 8.64
C PHE A 75 -3.28 6.67 7.68
N LEU A 76 -4.00 7.24 6.70
CA LEU A 76 -4.64 6.48 5.62
C LEU A 76 -3.65 5.60 4.86
N SER A 77 -2.56 6.18 4.36
CA SER A 77 -1.56 5.43 3.60
C SER A 77 -0.87 4.35 4.45
N PHE A 78 -0.59 4.68 5.72
CA PHE A 78 0.13 3.81 6.63
C PHE A 78 -0.70 2.58 6.99
N PHE A 79 -1.91 2.78 7.52
CA PHE A 79 -2.78 1.67 7.93
C PHE A 79 -3.19 0.80 6.75
N SER A 80 -3.47 1.40 5.58
CA SER A 80 -3.87 0.64 4.38
C SER A 80 -2.72 -0.19 3.81
N SER A 81 -1.50 0.37 3.81
CA SER A 81 -0.28 -0.35 3.38
C SER A 81 0.01 -1.54 4.29
N VAL A 82 -0.06 -1.34 5.62
CA VAL A 82 0.16 -2.41 6.61
C VAL A 82 -0.92 -3.49 6.51
N PHE A 83 -2.18 -3.09 6.40
CA PHE A 83 -3.30 -4.04 6.30
C PHE A 83 -3.24 -4.88 5.02
N SER A 84 -3.00 -4.23 3.87
CA SER A 84 -2.75 -4.91 2.60
C SER A 84 -1.58 -5.90 2.70
N CYS A 85 -0.46 -5.48 3.28
CA CYS A 85 0.71 -6.33 3.44
C CYS A 85 0.40 -7.57 4.31
N LEU A 86 -0.33 -7.40 5.41
CA LEU A 86 -0.75 -8.51 6.27
C LEU A 86 -1.62 -9.52 5.52
N VAL A 87 -2.61 -9.05 4.76
CA VAL A 87 -3.46 -9.93 3.96
C VAL A 87 -2.67 -10.64 2.86
N MET A 88 -1.79 -9.92 2.16
CA MET A 88 -0.90 -10.54 1.16
C MET A 88 0.01 -11.60 1.79
N CYS A 89 0.57 -11.34 2.97
CA CYS A 89 1.41 -12.30 3.68
C CYS A 89 0.61 -13.53 4.14
N PHE A 90 -0.62 -13.34 4.61
CA PHE A 90 -1.51 -14.43 5.01
C PHE A 90 -1.87 -15.32 3.82
N VAL A 91 -2.28 -14.71 2.71
CA VAL A 91 -2.59 -15.43 1.45
C VAL A 91 -1.36 -16.13 0.89
N PHE A 92 -0.19 -15.49 0.95
CA PHE A 92 1.08 -16.09 0.54
C PHE A 92 1.43 -17.33 1.37
N LEU A 93 1.17 -17.30 2.68
CA LEU A 93 1.36 -18.46 3.55
C LEU A 93 0.43 -19.62 3.19
N MET A 94 -0.86 -19.33 3.04
CA MET A 94 -1.86 -20.36 2.75
C MET A 94 -1.71 -20.95 1.35
N THR A 95 -1.19 -20.16 0.40
CA THR A 95 -1.29 -20.50 -1.01
C THR A 95 0.04 -20.53 -1.75
N LYS A 96 1.09 -20.88 -1.02
CA LYS A 96 2.47 -20.99 -1.50
C LYS A 96 2.63 -21.87 -2.76
N THR A 97 1.63 -22.68 -3.10
CA THR A 97 1.65 -23.66 -4.20
C THR A 97 0.58 -23.44 -5.28
N ILE A 98 -0.41 -22.55 -5.10
CA ILE A 98 -1.62 -22.53 -5.94
C ILE A 98 -1.91 -21.16 -6.59
N PHE A 99 -1.47 -20.04 -5.99
CA PHE A 99 -1.76 -18.71 -6.54
C PHE A 99 -0.62 -18.21 -7.43
N SER A 100 -0.98 -17.81 -8.66
CA SER A 100 -0.11 -17.04 -9.54
C SER A 100 0.19 -15.67 -8.92
N ASN A 101 1.39 -15.13 -9.19
CA ASN A 101 1.81 -13.79 -8.76
C ASN A 101 0.77 -12.70 -9.10
N ILE A 102 0.02 -12.89 -10.19
CA ILE A 102 -1.07 -11.99 -10.60
C ILE A 102 -2.23 -11.99 -9.58
N GLY A 103 -2.64 -13.15 -9.08
CA GLY A 103 -3.74 -13.25 -8.10
C GLY A 103 -3.39 -12.58 -6.78
N LEU A 104 -2.15 -12.75 -6.31
CA LEU A 104 -1.65 -12.07 -5.13
C LEU A 104 -1.67 -10.53 -5.30
N SER A 105 -1.34 -10.04 -6.49
CA SER A 105 -1.37 -8.61 -6.82
C SER A 105 -2.79 -8.06 -6.77
N ILE A 106 -3.74 -8.77 -7.38
CA ILE A 106 -5.16 -8.40 -7.39
C ILE A 106 -5.70 -8.35 -5.96
N ILE A 107 -5.44 -9.37 -5.15
CA ILE A 107 -5.88 -9.41 -3.75
C ILE A 107 -5.28 -8.25 -2.95
N GLY A 108 -3.99 -7.97 -3.16
CA GLY A 108 -3.34 -6.82 -2.52
C GLY A 108 -3.97 -5.50 -2.93
N ALA A 109 -4.21 -5.28 -4.22
CA ALA A 109 -4.82 -4.05 -4.72
C ALA A 109 -6.23 -3.83 -4.14
N ILE A 110 -7.07 -4.86 -4.18
CA ILE A 110 -8.43 -4.82 -3.62
C ILE A 110 -8.38 -4.53 -2.12
N THR A 111 -7.55 -5.25 -1.38
CA THR A 111 -7.43 -5.10 0.08
C THR A 111 -6.90 -3.72 0.45
N HIS A 112 -5.92 -3.21 -0.28
CA HIS A 112 -5.36 -1.88 -0.05
C HIS A 112 -6.42 -0.80 -0.28
N ASN A 113 -7.13 -0.83 -1.40
CA ASN A 113 -8.20 0.14 -1.68
C ASN A 113 -9.35 0.06 -0.68
N PHE A 114 -9.76 -1.16 -0.32
CA PHE A 114 -10.80 -1.38 0.68
C PHE A 114 -10.40 -0.85 2.06
N SER A 115 -9.19 -1.18 2.52
CA SER A 115 -8.67 -0.69 3.81
C SER A 115 -8.51 0.83 3.83
N GLN A 116 -8.12 1.45 2.72
CA GLN A 116 -8.00 2.89 2.62
C GLN A 116 -9.36 3.59 2.78
N LEU A 117 -10.41 3.07 2.14
CA LEU A 117 -11.77 3.58 2.34
C LEU A 117 -12.29 3.32 3.75
N PHE A 118 -12.03 2.12 4.29
CA PHE A 118 -12.43 1.74 5.64
C PHE A 118 -11.81 2.66 6.70
N PHE A 119 -10.50 2.90 6.62
CA PHE A 119 -9.80 3.81 7.52
C PHE A 119 -10.17 5.28 7.29
N ALA A 120 -10.52 5.68 6.06
CA ALA A 120 -11.04 7.03 5.78
C ALA A 120 -12.36 7.29 6.48
N TYR A 121 -13.26 6.31 6.41
CA TYR A 121 -14.54 6.35 7.09
C TYR A 121 -14.38 6.39 8.62
N ILE A 122 -13.51 5.55 9.18
CA ILE A 122 -13.42 5.40 10.63
C ILE A 122 -12.66 6.55 11.32
N LEU A 123 -11.61 7.09 10.69
CA LEU A 123 -10.73 8.09 11.32
C LEU A 123 -11.14 9.54 11.06
N PHE A 124 -11.71 9.85 9.89
CA PHE A 124 -11.89 11.25 9.47
C PHE A 124 -13.34 11.69 9.36
N ILE A 125 -14.15 10.94 8.64
CA ILE A 125 -15.46 11.42 8.22
C ILE A 125 -16.47 10.31 8.53
N ARG A 126 -17.23 10.49 9.62
CA ARG A 126 -18.46 9.73 9.91
C ARG A 126 -19.60 10.18 8.98
N HIS A 127 -19.32 10.40 7.70
CA HIS A 127 -20.30 10.79 6.68
C HIS A 127 -20.33 9.68 5.63
N THR A 128 -21.51 9.10 5.43
CA THR A 128 -21.76 7.94 4.56
C THR A 128 -21.50 8.19 3.07
N GLY A 129 -21.22 9.45 2.68
CA GLY A 129 -20.88 9.83 1.30
C GLY A 129 -19.55 9.27 0.77
N ILE A 130 -18.66 8.79 1.65
CA ILE A 130 -17.39 8.16 1.24
C ILE A 130 -17.64 6.83 0.51
N PHE A 131 -18.71 6.11 0.85
CA PHE A 131 -19.08 4.85 0.20
C PHE A 131 -19.56 5.05 -1.25
N VAL A 132 -19.78 6.28 -1.71
CA VAL A 132 -20.09 6.58 -3.11
C VAL A 132 -18.85 6.44 -4.02
N PHE A 133 -17.64 6.41 -3.46
CA PHE A 133 -16.39 6.17 -4.21
C PHE A 133 -16.03 4.69 -4.39
N LEU A 134 -16.70 3.77 -3.68
CA LEU A 134 -16.51 2.31 -3.79
C LEU A 134 -16.71 1.73 -5.20
N PRO A 135 -17.69 2.15 -6.02
CA PRO A 135 -17.83 1.64 -7.38
C PRO A 135 -16.77 2.18 -8.36
N VAL A 136 -15.96 3.17 -7.96
CA VAL A 136 -14.97 3.84 -8.83
C VAL A 136 -13.52 3.41 -8.52
N LEU A 137 -13.25 2.88 -7.32
CA LEU A 137 -11.95 2.33 -6.89
C LEU A 137 -11.82 0.82 -7.20
#